data_AF-A0A8S3E3S8-F1
#
_entry.id   AF-A0A8S3E3S8-F1
#
_cell.length_a   1.000
_cell.length_b   1.000
_cell.length_c   1.000
_cell.angle_alpha   90.00
_cell.angle_beta   90.00
_cell.angle_gamma   90.00
#
_symmetry.space_group_name_H-M   'P 1'
#
loop_
_entity.id
_entity.type
_entity.pdbx_description
1 polymer ?
#
loop_
_entity_poly.entity_id
_entity_poly.type
_entity_poly.pdbx_seq_one_letter_code
_entity_poly.pdbx_strand_id
1 'polypeptide(L)'
;MFLFTRDADADFGPDICSRVTFVNFTVTRSSLQSQCLYKILRSERPDIDSKRSDLMKLQGEFAAKLRHLEDNLLKVLNESEGTILDNDKVISTLEKIKTEASEIMQKVEETDIILNEVEKVSQEYLPMGKACSSIFFTLSSLSTIHFLYQYSLRFFMDIFEHVLYHNKRLESITDPAQRLDIILKCLFETVFIRVSRGMLHRDRITLAVQLTRIYLKNIVGNHMTFENEFFEMAQALEENTDMVRIDNKLSDPQKRALSHLTKNIPSFKNLERHISSNVDTFDKWLNSNDNASQVPVVWDNATNEISTAVYS
;
A
#
# COMPACT_ATOMS: atom_id res chain seq x y z
N MET A 1 36.13 4.38 0.19
CA MET A 1 35.55 5.68 0.58
C MET A 1 34.05 5.59 0.32
N PHE A 2 33.22 5.96 1.31
CA PHE A 2 31.77 5.98 1.15
C PHE A 2 31.28 7.42 1.17
N LEU A 3 30.40 7.77 0.23
CA LEU A 3 29.75 9.07 0.13
C LEU A 3 28.25 8.86 0.29
N PHE A 4 27.56 9.76 0.99
CA PHE A 4 26.12 9.68 1.22
C PHE A 4 25.46 11.03 0.92
N THR A 5 24.25 10.99 0.38
CA THR A 5 23.37 12.16 0.20
C THR A 5 22.00 11.85 0.81
N ARG A 6 21.30 12.91 1.25
CA ARG A 6 19.89 12.82 1.70
C ARG A 6 18.91 13.25 0.60
N ASP A 7 19.44 13.79 -0.49
CA ASP A 7 18.66 14.19 -1.64
C ASP A 7 18.38 12.96 -2.50
N ALA A 8 17.10 12.58 -2.57
CA ALA A 8 16.65 11.40 -3.33
C ALA A 8 16.64 11.66 -4.84
N ASP A 9 16.59 12.94 -5.25
CA ASP A 9 16.50 13.38 -6.64
C ASP A 9 17.84 13.92 -7.18
N ALA A 10 18.94 13.68 -6.45
CA ALA A 10 20.27 14.13 -6.84
C ALA A 10 20.69 13.51 -8.18
N ASP A 11 20.90 14.37 -9.17
CA ASP A 11 21.43 13.98 -10.47
C ASP A 11 22.97 14.05 -10.48
N PHE A 12 23.62 13.02 -11.01
CA PHE A 12 25.07 12.90 -11.04
C PHE A 12 25.55 12.82 -12.48
N GLY A 13 26.50 13.69 -12.84
CA GLY A 13 27.09 13.69 -14.17
C GLY A 13 27.77 12.36 -14.51
N PRO A 14 27.82 11.98 -15.81
CA PRO A 14 28.37 10.68 -16.27
C PRO A 14 29.77 10.38 -15.75
N ASP A 15 30.56 11.44 -15.52
CA ASP A 15 31.91 11.33 -15.00
C ASP A 15 31.97 10.69 -13.61
N ILE A 16 31.07 11.09 -12.70
CA ILE A 16 30.94 10.47 -11.38
C ILE A 16 30.43 9.05 -11.55
N CYS A 17 29.39 8.85 -12.38
CA CYS A 17 28.76 7.56 -12.59
C CYS A 17 29.70 6.48 -13.13
N SER A 18 30.75 6.87 -13.87
CA SER A 18 31.76 5.93 -14.36
C SER A 18 32.77 5.48 -13.29
N ARG A 19 32.91 6.24 -12.20
CA ARG A 19 33.96 6.04 -11.17
C ARG A 19 33.43 5.50 -9.85
N VAL A 20 32.13 5.60 -9.60
CA VAL A 20 31.50 5.14 -8.36
C VAL A 20 30.32 4.22 -8.65
N THR A 21 30.05 3.32 -7.72
CA THR A 21 28.84 2.49 -7.74
C THR A 21 27.76 3.16 -6.90
N PHE A 22 26.59 3.41 -7.48
CA PHE A 22 25.43 3.93 -6.75
C PHE A 22 24.68 2.81 -6.04
N VAL A 23 24.29 3.09 -4.80
CA VAL A 23 23.38 2.25 -4.03
C VAL A 23 22.21 3.12 -3.60
N ASN A 24 21.01 2.82 -4.11
CA ASN A 24 19.81 3.58 -3.81
C ASN A 24 19.18 3.07 -2.50
N PHE A 25 19.22 3.89 -1.45
CA PHE A 25 18.58 3.62 -0.15
C PHE A 25 17.19 4.24 -0.01
N THR A 26 16.63 4.78 -1.10
CA THR A 26 15.28 5.34 -1.11
C THR A 26 14.28 4.24 -0.81
N VAL A 27 13.45 4.50 0.20
CA VAL A 27 12.41 3.57 0.64
C VAL A 27 11.38 3.46 -0.48
N THR A 28 11.10 2.24 -0.93
CA THR A 28 10.08 1.97 -1.94
C THR A 28 8.75 1.57 -1.29
N ARG A 29 7.63 1.79 -1.97
CA ARG A 29 6.29 1.38 -1.50
C ARG A 29 6.22 -0.08 -1.08
N SER A 30 6.79 -0.96 -1.89
CA SER A 30 6.85 -2.40 -1.63
C SER A 30 7.69 -2.71 -0.39
N SER A 31 8.89 -2.11 -0.29
CA SER A 31 9.77 -2.35 0.88
C SER A 31 9.13 -1.92 2.19
N LEU A 32 8.46 -0.75 2.22
CA LEU A 32 7.80 -0.27 3.42
C LEU A 32 6.56 -1.10 3.77
N GLN A 33 5.79 -1.51 2.77
CA GLN A 33 4.65 -2.42 2.96
C GLN A 33 5.09 -3.70 3.65
N SER A 34 6.15 -4.35 3.16
CA SER A 34 6.70 -5.58 3.76
C SER A 34 7.22 -5.32 5.18
N GLN A 35 7.94 -4.21 5.40
CA GLN A 35 8.42 -3.85 6.74
C GLN A 35 7.28 -3.65 7.75
N CYS A 36 6.21 -2.96 7.34
CA CYS A 36 5.05 -2.74 8.21
C CYS A 36 4.31 -4.07 8.47
N LEU A 37 4.14 -4.90 7.44
CA LEU A 37 3.55 -6.23 7.56
C LEU A 37 4.29 -7.08 8.61
N TYR A 38 5.62 -7.16 8.55
CA TYR A 38 6.40 -7.94 9.51
C TYR A 38 6.31 -7.37 10.93
N LYS A 39 6.26 -6.04 11.08
CA LYS A 39 6.06 -5.42 12.40
C LYS A 39 4.69 -5.78 13.00
N ILE A 40 3.62 -5.78 12.21
CA ILE A 40 2.28 -6.19 12.68
C ILE A 40 2.24 -7.68 12.97
N LEU A 41 2.79 -8.53 12.09
CA LEU A 41 2.84 -9.97 12.34
C LEU A 41 3.60 -10.27 13.62
N ARG A 42 4.73 -9.61 13.85
CA ARG A 42 5.50 -9.77 15.08
C ARG A 42 4.73 -9.34 16.34
N SER A 43 3.83 -8.36 16.25
CA SER A 43 3.01 -7.94 17.39
C SER A 43 1.75 -8.79 17.58
N GLU A 44 1.05 -9.14 16.50
CA GLU A 44 -0.27 -9.78 16.54
C GLU A 44 -0.21 -11.30 16.39
N ARG A 45 0.77 -11.83 15.65
CA ARG A 45 0.99 -13.25 15.37
C ARG A 45 2.47 -13.64 15.51
N PRO A 46 3.06 -13.49 16.71
CA PRO A 46 4.47 -13.81 16.94
C PRO A 46 4.80 -15.29 16.66
N ASP A 47 3.81 -16.17 16.77
CA ASP A 47 3.89 -17.59 16.38
C ASP A 47 4.23 -17.75 14.89
N ILE A 48 3.53 -17.01 14.03
CA ILE A 48 3.72 -17.03 12.57
C ILE A 48 5.05 -16.37 12.20
N ASP A 49 5.39 -15.24 12.83
CA ASP A 49 6.66 -14.53 12.59
C ASP A 49 7.87 -15.40 12.96
N SER A 50 7.85 -16.05 14.13
CA SER A 50 8.92 -16.97 14.55
C SER A 50 9.04 -18.16 13.59
N LYS A 51 7.90 -18.81 13.29
CA LYS A 51 7.89 -19.97 12.37
C LYS A 51 8.45 -19.59 11.00
N ARG A 52 8.08 -18.42 10.47
CA ARG A 52 8.65 -17.89 9.22
C ARG A 52 10.16 -17.70 9.33
N SER A 53 10.64 -17.03 10.37
CA SER A 53 12.07 -16.77 10.58
C SER A 53 12.88 -18.07 10.66
N ASP A 54 12.36 -19.07 11.37
CA ASP A 54 13.00 -20.38 11.51
C ASP A 54 13.06 -21.13 10.18
N LEU A 55 11.97 -21.12 9.40
CA LEU A 55 11.92 -21.73 8.08
C LEU A 55 12.87 -21.05 7.08
N MET A 56 12.93 -19.71 7.08
CA MET A 56 13.88 -18.97 6.22
C MET A 56 15.33 -19.28 6.58
N LYS A 57 15.64 -19.40 7.87
CA LYS A 57 16.97 -19.81 8.33
C LYS A 57 17.30 -21.23 7.87
N LEU A 58 16.37 -22.17 8.04
CA LEU A 58 16.53 -23.57 7.62
C LEU A 58 16.74 -23.68 6.09
N GLN A 59 15.99 -22.92 5.30
CA GLN A 59 16.15 -22.86 3.84
C GLN A 59 17.54 -22.35 3.45
N GLY A 60 18.06 -21.33 4.16
CA GLY A 60 19.43 -20.85 3.99
C GLY A 60 20.49 -21.90 4.34
N GLU A 61 20.29 -22.67 5.41
CA GLU A 61 21.16 -23.79 5.78
C GLU A 61 21.14 -24.90 4.73
N PHE A 62 19.98 -25.23 4.16
CA PHE A 62 19.87 -26.20 3.06
C PHE A 62 20.55 -25.71 1.79
N ALA A 63 20.37 -24.44 1.40
CA ALA A 63 21.03 -23.86 0.25
C ALA A 63 22.57 -23.89 0.40
N ALA A 64 23.08 -23.60 1.60
CA ALA A 64 24.51 -23.70 1.90
C ALA A 64 25.02 -25.15 1.80
N LYS A 65 24.27 -26.13 2.33
CA LYS A 65 24.62 -27.55 2.23
C LYS A 65 24.61 -28.06 0.81
N LEU A 66 23.61 -27.71 0.00
CA LEU A 66 23.55 -28.09 -1.41
C LEU A 66 24.74 -27.54 -2.18
N ARG A 67 25.10 -26.27 -1.94
CA ARG A 67 26.30 -25.67 -2.53
C ARG A 67 27.59 -26.39 -2.10
N HIS A 68 27.69 -26.78 -0.84
CA HIS A 68 28.85 -27.56 -0.38
C HIS A 68 28.94 -28.95 -1.05
N LEU A 69 27.80 -29.62 -1.23
CA LEU A 69 27.74 -30.89 -1.96
C LEU A 69 28.12 -30.71 -3.44
N GLU A 70 27.71 -29.60 -4.07
CA GLU A 70 28.09 -29.23 -5.43
C GLU A 70 29.60 -28.97 -5.55
N ASP A 71 30.18 -28.19 -4.64
CA ASP A 71 31.62 -27.94 -4.60
C ASP A 71 32.42 -29.25 -4.39
N ASN A 72 31.93 -30.13 -3.51
CA ASN A 72 32.54 -31.45 -3.28
C ASN A 72 32.46 -32.34 -4.52
N LEU A 73 31.33 -32.33 -5.24
CA LEU A 73 31.16 -33.05 -6.49
C LEU A 73 32.19 -32.60 -7.53
N LEU A 74 32.32 -31.29 -7.74
CA LEU A 74 33.27 -30.71 -8.68
C LEU A 74 34.71 -31.03 -8.30
N LYS A 75 35.04 -31.01 -7.01
CA LYS A 75 36.35 -31.38 -6.51
C LYS A 75 36.69 -32.84 -6.82
N VAL A 76 35.77 -33.77 -6.53
CA VAL A 76 35.95 -35.20 -6.81
C VAL A 76 36.15 -35.45 -8.32
N LEU A 77 35.40 -34.74 -9.18
CA LEU A 77 35.53 -34.84 -10.64
C LEU A 77 36.86 -34.26 -11.17
N ASN A 78 37.39 -33.21 -10.54
CA ASN A 78 38.66 -32.60 -10.93
C ASN A 78 39.88 -33.39 -10.43
N GLU A 79 39.79 -33.99 -9.24
CA GLU A 79 40.86 -34.79 -8.64
C GLU A 79 40.93 -36.22 -9.20
N SER A 80 39.89 -36.70 -9.89
CA SER A 80 39.92 -37.99 -10.57
C SER A 80 40.79 -37.94 -11.83
N GLU A 81 42.05 -38.34 -11.72
CA GLU A 81 42.95 -38.61 -12.84
C GLU A 81 42.73 -40.04 -13.37
N GLY A 82 42.48 -40.22 -14.68
CA GLY A 82 42.23 -41.52 -15.33
C GLY A 82 40.75 -41.79 -15.66
N THR A 83 40.39 -43.04 -16.01
CA THR A 83 38.99 -43.41 -16.28
C THR A 83 38.18 -43.37 -14.98
N ILE A 84 37.28 -42.41 -14.85
CA ILE A 84 36.41 -42.20 -13.67
C ILE A 84 35.65 -43.48 -13.28
N LEU A 85 35.34 -44.33 -14.26
CA LEU A 85 34.62 -45.60 -14.08
C LEU A 85 35.46 -46.73 -13.46
N ASP A 86 36.79 -46.60 -13.42
CA ASP A 86 37.67 -47.65 -12.89
C ASP A 86 37.96 -47.47 -11.39
N ASN A 87 37.49 -46.38 -10.79
CA ASN A 87 37.74 -46.05 -9.38
C ASN A 87 36.46 -46.18 -8.55
N ASP A 88 36.24 -47.36 -7.97
CA ASP A 88 35.10 -47.68 -7.09
C ASP A 88 34.91 -46.68 -5.92
N LYS A 89 36.00 -46.04 -5.47
CA LYS A 89 35.94 -45.00 -4.42
C LYS A 89 35.30 -43.71 -4.92
N VAL A 90 35.55 -43.34 -6.17
CA VAL A 90 34.94 -42.17 -6.80
C VAL A 90 33.45 -42.43 -7.00
N ILE A 91 33.07 -43.58 -7.57
CA ILE A 91 31.67 -43.94 -7.80
C ILE A 91 30.87 -43.94 -6.49
N SER A 92 31.37 -44.60 -5.44
CA SER A 92 30.69 -44.62 -4.14
C SER A 92 30.57 -43.25 -3.47
N THR A 93 31.52 -42.35 -3.71
CA THR A 93 31.46 -40.96 -3.21
C THR A 93 30.42 -40.14 -3.99
N LEU A 94 30.35 -40.30 -5.32
CA LEU A 94 29.34 -39.67 -6.17
C LEU A 94 27.92 -40.13 -5.80
N GLU A 95 27.73 -41.41 -5.53
CA GLU A 95 26.44 -41.97 -5.09
C GLU A 95 26.01 -41.40 -3.72
N LYS A 96 26.94 -41.27 -2.77
CA LYS A 96 26.66 -40.63 -1.47
C LYS A 96 26.23 -39.19 -1.65
N ILE A 97 27.00 -38.38 -2.39
CA ILE A 97 26.68 -36.97 -2.66
C ILE A 97 25.30 -36.85 -3.30
N LYS A 98 24.99 -37.69 -4.30
CA LYS A 98 23.69 -37.71 -4.96
C LYS A 98 22.56 -38.03 -3.98
N THR A 99 22.76 -39.01 -3.11
CA THR A 99 21.73 -39.45 -2.15
C THR A 99 21.48 -38.36 -1.10
N GLU A 100 22.54 -37.80 -0.51
CA GLU A 100 22.44 -36.69 0.44
C GLU A 100 21.80 -35.44 -0.19
N ALA A 101 22.17 -35.10 -1.44
CA ALA A 101 21.55 -34.00 -2.16
C ALA A 101 20.06 -34.26 -2.39
N SER A 102 19.67 -35.48 -2.76
CA SER A 102 18.27 -35.87 -2.95
C SER A 102 17.46 -35.74 -1.65
N GLU A 103 18.01 -36.17 -0.52
CA GLU A 103 17.36 -36.02 0.78
C GLU A 103 17.18 -34.56 1.20
N ILE A 104 18.18 -33.71 0.93
CA ILE A 104 18.08 -32.27 1.23
C ILE A 104 17.03 -31.62 0.31
N MET A 105 17.02 -31.95 -0.98
CA MET A 105 16.02 -31.42 -1.92
C MET A 105 14.59 -31.77 -1.48
N GLN A 106 14.36 -33.00 -1.01
CA GLN A 106 13.05 -33.39 -0.48
C GLN A 106 12.66 -32.53 0.75
N LYS A 107 13.60 -32.30 1.67
CA LYS A 107 13.34 -31.44 2.86
C LYS A 107 13.10 -29.98 2.48
N VAL A 108 13.76 -29.47 1.43
CA VAL A 108 13.49 -28.13 0.90
C VAL A 108 12.06 -28.04 0.40
N GLU A 109 11.60 -29.02 -0.37
CA GLU A 109 10.22 -29.05 -0.87
C GLU A 109 9.18 -29.10 0.26
N GLU A 110 9.41 -29.94 1.28
CA GLU A 110 8.56 -29.99 2.47
C GLU A 110 8.54 -28.64 3.22
N THR A 111 9.69 -27.98 3.34
CA THR A 111 9.82 -26.67 3.98
C THR A 111 9.09 -25.59 3.19
N ASP A 112 9.16 -25.61 1.85
CA ASP A 112 8.48 -24.66 0.97
C ASP A 112 6.96 -24.79 1.06
N ILE A 113 6.41 -26.00 1.24
CA ILE A 113 4.98 -26.21 1.48
C ILE A 113 4.55 -25.51 2.79
N ILE A 114 5.31 -25.68 3.87
CA ILE A 114 5.02 -25.05 5.16
C ILE A 114 5.17 -23.52 5.07
N LEU A 115 6.19 -23.03 4.36
CA LEU A 115 6.41 -21.61 4.16
C LEU A 115 5.23 -20.97 3.40
N ASN A 116 4.69 -21.66 2.39
CA ASN A 116 3.50 -21.21 1.68
C ASN A 116 2.26 -21.15 2.58
N GLU A 117 2.10 -22.06 3.54
CA GLU A 117 1.03 -21.98 4.54
C GLU A 117 1.19 -20.78 5.47
N VAL A 118 2.40 -20.53 5.95
CA VAL A 118 2.76 -19.36 6.76
C VAL A 118 2.51 -18.06 5.99
N GLU A 119 2.85 -18.02 4.70
CA GLU A 119 2.62 -16.86 3.86
C GLU A 119 1.12 -16.62 3.61
N LYS A 120 0.29 -17.67 3.49
CA LYS A 120 -1.17 -17.52 3.41
C LYS A 120 -1.75 -16.82 4.63
N VAL A 121 -1.32 -17.18 5.84
CA VAL A 121 -1.76 -16.49 7.07
C VAL A 121 -1.22 -15.05 7.09
N SER A 122 0.00 -14.85 6.60
CA SER A 122 0.61 -13.51 6.49
C SER A 122 -0.16 -12.60 5.53
N GLN A 123 -0.79 -13.16 4.49
CA GLN A 123 -1.59 -12.39 3.52
C GLN A 123 -2.81 -11.71 4.12
N GLU A 124 -3.35 -12.22 5.23
CA GLU A 124 -4.48 -11.60 5.95
C GLU A 124 -4.12 -10.19 6.47
N TYR A 125 -2.84 -9.96 6.76
CA TYR A 125 -2.31 -8.69 7.28
C TYR A 125 -1.75 -7.79 6.17
N LEU A 126 -1.66 -8.28 4.94
CA LEU A 126 -1.14 -7.54 3.78
C LEU A 126 -1.88 -6.22 3.51
N PRO A 127 -3.22 -6.12 3.63
CA PRO A 127 -3.93 -4.86 3.47
C PRO A 127 -3.43 -3.78 4.44
N MET A 128 -3.11 -4.15 5.68
CA MET A 128 -2.60 -3.21 6.67
C MET A 128 -1.21 -2.68 6.28
N GLY A 129 -0.33 -3.55 5.79
CA GLY A 129 0.97 -3.13 5.24
C GLY A 129 0.83 -2.15 4.08
N LYS A 130 -0.15 -2.39 3.18
CA LYS A 130 -0.48 -1.48 2.07
C LYS A 130 -0.96 -0.13 2.57
N ALA A 131 -1.87 -0.10 3.55
CA ALA A 131 -2.35 1.14 4.17
C ALA A 131 -1.20 1.94 4.78
N CYS A 132 -0.31 1.30 5.55
CA CYS A 132 0.84 1.94 6.15
C CYS A 132 1.76 2.60 5.11
N SER A 133 2.06 1.87 4.03
CA SER A 133 2.83 2.39 2.91
C SER A 133 2.14 3.60 2.28
N SER A 134 0.85 3.48 1.93
CA SER A 134 0.08 4.59 1.36
C SER A 134 0.05 5.82 2.26
N ILE A 135 -0.15 5.66 3.57
CA ILE A 135 -0.13 6.76 4.52
C ILE A 135 1.22 7.48 4.47
N PHE A 136 2.33 6.75 4.62
CA PHE A 136 3.66 7.37 4.63
C PHE A 136 3.96 8.15 3.35
N PHE A 137 3.69 7.56 2.17
CA PHE A 137 3.95 8.25 0.91
C PHE A 137 3.04 9.47 0.72
N THR A 138 1.78 9.42 1.17
CA THR A 138 0.92 10.60 1.21
C THR A 138 1.49 11.67 2.13
N LEU A 139 1.98 11.32 3.32
CA LEU A 139 2.64 12.28 4.22
C LEU A 139 3.88 12.90 3.59
N SER A 140 4.71 12.10 2.91
CA SER A 140 5.89 12.60 2.19
C SER A 140 5.52 13.59 1.08
N SER A 141 4.43 13.31 0.36
CA SER A 141 3.90 14.19 -0.69
C SER A 141 3.30 15.49 -0.17
N LEU A 142 2.98 15.64 1.12
CA LEU A 142 2.43 16.90 1.66
C LEU A 142 3.40 18.08 1.54
N SER A 143 4.69 17.81 1.36
CA SER A 143 5.71 18.82 1.08
C SER A 143 5.41 19.66 -0.16
N THR A 144 4.62 19.14 -1.12
CA THR A 144 4.17 19.87 -2.31
C THR A 144 3.07 20.90 -2.01
N ILE A 145 2.29 20.68 -0.94
CA ILE A 145 1.27 21.62 -0.47
C ILE A 145 1.93 22.74 0.31
N HIS A 146 2.85 22.40 1.21
CA HIS A 146 3.60 23.38 1.98
C HIS A 146 5.01 22.85 2.30
N PHE A 147 6.03 23.66 2.04
CA PHE A 147 7.44 23.26 2.19
C PHE A 147 7.82 22.79 3.62
N LEU A 148 7.07 23.20 4.64
CA LEU A 148 7.26 22.78 6.04
C LEU A 148 6.66 21.39 6.35
N TYR A 149 5.83 20.83 5.48
CA TYR A 149 5.20 19.52 5.69
C TYR A 149 6.16 18.39 5.28
N GLN A 150 7.24 18.25 6.06
CA GLN A 150 8.26 17.24 5.87
C GLN A 150 8.18 16.19 6.98
N TYR A 151 7.78 14.98 6.63
CA TYR A 151 7.65 13.88 7.58
C TYR A 151 8.64 12.78 7.23
N SER A 152 9.51 12.44 8.19
CA SER A 152 10.46 11.35 8.01
C SER A 152 9.78 9.98 8.16
N LEU A 153 10.38 8.95 7.56
CA LEU A 153 9.91 7.57 7.79
C LEU A 153 9.93 7.21 9.28
N ARG A 154 10.95 7.67 10.01
CA ARG A 154 11.05 7.45 11.45
C ARG A 154 9.83 8.00 12.20
N PHE A 155 9.42 9.22 11.89
CA PHE A 155 8.22 9.82 12.48
C PHE A 155 6.97 8.95 12.25
N PHE A 156 6.77 8.46 11.02
CA PHE A 156 5.66 7.55 10.74
C PHE A 156 5.78 6.22 11.50
N MET A 157 6.96 5.61 11.53
CA MET A 157 7.21 4.35 12.24
C MET A 157 6.98 4.50 13.75
N ASP A 158 7.34 5.63 14.36
CA ASP A 158 7.10 5.89 15.78
C ASP A 158 5.58 6.00 16.08
N ILE A 159 4.78 6.53 15.16
CA ILE A 159 3.31 6.53 15.28
C ILE A 159 2.78 5.11 15.20
N PHE A 160 3.24 4.36 14.20
CA PHE A 160 2.81 3.00 13.96
C PHE A 160 3.13 2.07 15.14
N GLU A 161 4.35 2.09 15.65
CA GLU A 161 4.76 1.32 16.84
C GLU A 161 3.97 1.74 18.08
N HIS A 162 3.68 3.03 18.24
CA HIS A 162 2.82 3.49 19.33
C HIS A 162 1.42 2.87 19.25
N VAL A 163 0.83 2.80 18.06
CA VAL A 163 -0.50 2.20 17.85
C VAL A 163 -0.48 0.69 18.07
N LEU A 164 0.61 -0.01 17.73
CA LEU A 164 0.73 -1.44 17.95
C LEU A 164 0.90 -1.79 19.43
N TYR A 165 1.74 -1.07 20.17
CA TYR A 165 2.15 -1.47 21.52
C TYR A 165 1.46 -0.70 22.67
N HIS A 166 0.89 0.47 22.41
CA HIS A 166 0.33 1.34 23.46
C HIS A 166 -1.19 1.56 23.31
N ASN A 167 -1.87 0.68 22.57
CA ASN A 167 -3.30 0.79 22.34
C ASN A 167 -4.13 0.04 23.38
N LYS A 168 -4.62 0.79 24.37
CA LYS A 168 -5.49 0.27 25.45
C LYS A 168 -6.78 -0.38 24.93
N ARG A 169 -7.26 -0.01 23.73
CA ARG A 169 -8.49 -0.57 23.14
C ARG A 169 -8.34 -2.05 22.76
N LEU A 170 -7.10 -2.57 22.74
CA LEU A 170 -6.80 -3.97 22.40
C LEU A 170 -6.70 -4.90 23.61
N GLU A 171 -6.71 -4.38 24.84
CA GLU A 171 -6.45 -5.19 26.06
C GLU A 171 -7.51 -6.28 26.29
N SER A 172 -8.76 -6.06 25.85
CA SER A 172 -9.89 -6.98 26.07
C SER A 172 -10.30 -7.80 24.84
N ILE A 173 -9.55 -7.71 23.73
CA ILE A 173 -9.96 -8.29 22.44
C ILE A 173 -8.98 -9.37 22.02
N THR A 174 -9.51 -10.57 21.81
CA THR A 174 -8.71 -11.76 21.46
C THR A 174 -8.80 -12.14 19.99
N ASP A 175 -9.89 -11.76 19.31
CA ASP A 175 -10.09 -12.11 17.90
C ASP A 175 -9.14 -11.33 16.97
N PRO A 176 -8.29 -12.00 16.17
CA PRO A 176 -7.29 -11.33 15.34
C PRO A 176 -7.88 -10.37 14.31
N ALA A 177 -9.03 -10.71 13.71
CA ALA A 177 -9.66 -9.87 12.70
C ALA A 177 -10.19 -8.56 13.30
N GLN A 178 -10.89 -8.64 14.44
CA GLN A 178 -11.34 -7.45 15.18
C GLN A 178 -10.17 -6.58 15.67
N ARG A 179 -9.09 -7.20 16.16
CA ARG A 179 -7.88 -6.47 16.57
C ARG A 179 -7.30 -5.69 15.40
N LEU A 180 -7.17 -6.31 14.23
CA LEU A 180 -6.64 -5.68 13.03
C LEU A 180 -7.47 -4.46 12.60
N ASP A 181 -8.80 -4.55 12.61
CA ASP A 181 -9.70 -3.43 12.29
C ASP A 181 -9.53 -2.27 13.28
N ILE A 182 -9.38 -2.56 14.58
CA ILE A 182 -9.16 -1.54 15.60
C ILE A 182 -7.79 -0.88 15.44
N ILE A 183 -6.75 -1.66 15.17
CA ILE A 183 -5.40 -1.14 14.90
C ILE A 183 -5.43 -0.22 13.68
N LEU A 184 -6.11 -0.63 12.60
CA LEU A 184 -6.27 0.18 11.40
C LEU A 184 -6.93 1.53 11.75
N LYS A 185 -8.11 1.51 12.39
CA LYS A 185 -8.81 2.74 12.80
C LYS A 185 -7.95 3.64 13.69
N CYS A 186 -7.30 3.07 14.71
CA CYS A 186 -6.44 3.82 15.62
C CYS A 186 -5.22 4.41 14.91
N LEU A 187 -4.69 3.73 13.88
CA LEU A 187 -3.59 4.25 13.08
C LEU A 187 -4.01 5.51 12.32
N PHE A 188 -5.13 5.47 11.60
CA PHE A 188 -5.65 6.64 10.89
C PHE A 188 -5.96 7.81 11.82
N GLU A 189 -6.63 7.55 12.95
CA GLU A 189 -6.91 8.56 13.98
C GLU A 189 -5.61 9.20 14.52
N THR A 190 -4.64 8.37 14.90
CA THR A 190 -3.39 8.84 15.52
C THR A 190 -2.54 9.63 14.52
N VAL A 191 -2.46 9.17 13.27
CA VAL A 191 -1.78 9.89 12.19
C VAL A 191 -2.43 11.24 11.99
N PHE A 192 -3.77 11.29 11.84
CA PHE A 192 -4.48 12.56 11.65
C PHE A 192 -4.24 13.52 12.81
N ILE A 193 -4.40 13.08 14.06
CA ILE A 193 -4.22 13.93 15.24
C ILE A 193 -2.79 14.46 15.35
N ARG A 194 -1.77 13.62 15.14
CA ARG A 194 -0.37 14.04 15.30
C ARG A 194 0.09 14.96 14.17
N VAL A 195 -0.30 14.67 12.93
CA VAL A 195 0.09 15.45 11.75
C VAL A 195 -0.67 16.78 11.71
N SER A 196 -2.00 16.77 11.94
CA SER A 196 -2.83 17.99 11.87
C SER A 196 -2.46 19.08 12.89
N ARG A 197 -1.83 18.71 14.02
CA ARG A 197 -1.30 19.66 15.01
C ARG A 197 -0.21 20.57 14.44
N GLY A 198 0.61 20.04 13.52
CA GLY A 198 1.66 20.80 12.84
C GLY A 198 1.20 21.49 11.55
N MET A 199 -0.07 21.34 11.17
CA MET A 199 -0.62 21.87 9.91
C MET A 199 -1.48 23.11 10.12
N LEU A 200 -1.46 23.99 9.11
CA LEU A 200 -2.42 25.08 8.97
C LEU A 200 -3.85 24.53 8.93
N HIS A 201 -4.79 25.27 9.51
CA HIS A 201 -6.18 24.81 9.63
C HIS A 201 -6.80 24.42 8.27
N ARG A 202 -6.54 25.22 7.22
CA ARG A 202 -7.02 24.98 5.85
C ARG A 202 -6.54 23.65 5.25
N ASP A 203 -5.33 23.21 5.58
CA ASP A 203 -4.72 22.02 4.97
C ASP A 203 -5.11 20.72 5.71
N ARG A 204 -5.75 20.84 6.88
CA ARG A 204 -6.21 19.68 7.66
C ARG A 204 -7.30 18.90 6.93
N ILE A 205 -8.16 19.59 6.19
CA ILE A 205 -9.21 18.94 5.38
C ILE A 205 -8.56 18.12 4.27
N THR A 206 -7.54 18.66 3.59
CA THR A 206 -6.79 17.92 2.58
C THR A 206 -6.17 16.64 3.14
N LEU A 207 -5.55 16.72 4.32
CA LEU A 207 -5.05 15.51 5.01
C LEU A 207 -6.19 14.53 5.31
N ALA A 208 -7.31 15.00 5.87
CA ALA A 208 -8.44 14.16 6.22
C ALA A 208 -8.99 13.42 4.99
N VAL A 209 -9.21 14.13 3.88
CA VAL A 209 -9.70 13.55 2.62
C VAL A 209 -8.72 12.51 2.07
N GLN A 210 -7.42 12.79 2.06
CA GLN A 210 -6.42 11.83 1.58
C GLN A 210 -6.36 10.58 2.47
N LEU A 211 -6.44 10.72 3.80
CA LEU A 211 -6.48 9.59 4.72
C LEU A 211 -7.76 8.77 4.54
N THR A 212 -8.92 9.40 4.41
CA THR A 212 -10.20 8.72 4.16
C THR A 212 -10.16 7.95 2.85
N ARG A 213 -9.60 8.53 1.77
CA ARG A 213 -9.43 7.84 0.49
C ARG A 213 -8.59 6.57 0.62
N ILE A 214 -7.48 6.63 1.37
CA ILE A 214 -6.65 5.44 1.64
C ILE A 214 -7.41 4.41 2.46
N TYR A 215 -8.16 4.84 3.48
CA TYR A 215 -8.95 3.97 4.34
C TYR A 215 -10.05 3.23 3.56
N LEU A 216 -10.80 3.96 2.73
CA LEU A 216 -11.85 3.39 1.87
C LEU A 216 -11.29 2.38 0.87
N LYS A 217 -10.16 2.71 0.24
CA LYS A 217 -9.45 1.78 -0.66
C LYS A 217 -9.04 0.49 0.06
N ASN A 218 -8.74 0.57 1.36
CA ASN A 218 -8.37 -0.60 2.16
C ASN A 218 -9.56 -1.51 2.46
N ILE A 219 -10.70 -0.93 2.87
CA ILE A 219 -11.90 -1.68 3.27
C ILE A 219 -12.61 -2.28 2.06
N VAL A 220 -12.81 -1.48 1.03
CA VAL A 220 -13.69 -1.83 -0.09
C VAL A 220 -12.93 -2.62 -1.17
N GLY A 221 -11.60 -2.69 -1.06
CA GLY A 221 -10.73 -3.32 -2.04
C GLY A 221 -10.76 -2.58 -3.39
N ASN A 222 -10.24 -3.23 -4.45
CA ASN A 222 -10.14 -2.61 -5.78
C ASN A 222 -11.48 -2.43 -6.50
N HIS A 223 -12.57 -3.06 -6.04
CA HIS A 223 -13.84 -3.15 -6.79
C HIS A 223 -14.76 -1.93 -6.66
N MET A 224 -14.58 -1.09 -5.65
CA MET A 224 -15.33 0.16 -5.46
C MET A 224 -14.36 1.27 -5.02
N THR A 225 -13.35 1.49 -5.86
CA THR A 225 -12.42 2.60 -5.66
C THR A 225 -13.07 3.87 -6.19
N PHE A 226 -13.49 4.76 -5.28
CA PHE A 226 -13.94 6.11 -5.63
C PHE A 226 -12.84 7.01 -6.23
N GLU A 227 -11.68 6.42 -6.52
CA GLU A 227 -10.49 7.05 -7.05
C GLU A 227 -10.75 7.83 -8.35
N ASN A 228 -11.43 7.18 -9.29
CA ASN A 228 -11.78 7.81 -10.55
C ASN A 228 -12.82 8.91 -10.31
N GLU A 229 -13.86 8.64 -9.51
CA GLU A 229 -14.90 9.64 -9.21
C GLU A 229 -14.32 10.88 -8.51
N PHE A 230 -13.41 10.70 -7.54
CA PHE A 230 -12.69 11.80 -6.89
C PHE A 230 -11.83 12.60 -7.87
N PHE A 231 -11.14 11.91 -8.79
CA PHE A 231 -10.32 12.56 -9.80
C PHE A 231 -11.18 13.37 -10.79
N GLU A 232 -12.25 12.77 -11.31
CA GLU A 232 -13.18 13.42 -12.23
C GLU A 232 -13.92 14.60 -11.57
N MET A 233 -14.29 14.48 -10.28
CA MET A 233 -14.86 15.59 -9.52
C MET A 233 -13.87 16.73 -9.31
N ALA A 234 -12.59 16.42 -9.08
CA ALA A 234 -11.55 17.45 -8.99
C ALA A 234 -11.32 18.14 -10.35
N GLN A 235 -11.28 17.38 -11.44
CA GLN A 235 -11.12 17.94 -12.80
C GLN A 235 -12.31 18.78 -13.25
N ALA A 236 -13.53 18.43 -12.82
CA ALA A 236 -14.73 19.22 -13.10
C ALA A 236 -14.61 20.69 -12.60
N LEU A 237 -13.72 20.97 -11.65
CA LEU A 237 -13.43 22.32 -11.14
C LEU A 237 -12.40 23.07 -12.00
N GLU A 238 -11.61 22.36 -12.81
CA GLU A 238 -10.44 22.90 -13.53
C GLU A 238 -10.65 22.98 -15.06
N GLU A 239 -11.49 22.12 -15.67
CA GLU A 239 -11.57 22.01 -17.13
C GLU A 239 -12.54 22.98 -17.86
N ASN A 240 -12.11 23.38 -19.07
CA ASN A 240 -12.91 24.04 -20.09
C ASN A 240 -13.64 23.02 -20.99
N THR A 241 -14.63 22.32 -20.46
CA THR A 241 -15.47 21.42 -21.26
C THR A 241 -16.52 22.22 -22.06
N ASP A 242 -16.96 21.67 -23.21
CA ASP A 242 -18.03 22.25 -24.02
C ASP A 242 -19.32 22.50 -23.20
N MET A 243 -19.94 23.67 -23.44
CA MET A 243 -21.16 24.08 -22.76
C MET A 243 -22.36 23.21 -23.16
N VAL A 244 -23.09 22.71 -22.16
CA VAL A 244 -24.44 22.18 -22.38
C VAL A 244 -25.45 23.34 -22.33
N ARG A 245 -26.41 23.31 -23.26
CA ARG A 245 -27.57 24.23 -23.26
C ARG A 245 -28.59 23.76 -22.22
N ILE A 246 -28.32 23.99 -20.94
CA ILE A 246 -29.33 23.88 -19.89
C ILE A 246 -29.81 25.30 -19.58
N ASP A 247 -31.11 25.54 -19.77
CA ASP A 247 -31.82 26.81 -19.50
C ASP A 247 -32.08 27.00 -17.99
N ASN A 248 -31.04 26.81 -17.18
CA ASN A 248 -31.10 27.05 -15.74
C ASN A 248 -30.29 28.30 -15.38
N LYS A 249 -30.62 28.92 -14.23
CA LYS A 249 -29.91 30.05 -13.60
C LYS A 249 -28.47 29.73 -13.13
N LEU A 250 -27.88 28.68 -13.67
CA LEU A 250 -26.51 28.26 -13.38
C LEU A 250 -25.53 29.17 -14.14
N SER A 251 -24.42 29.48 -13.49
CA SER A 251 -23.29 30.16 -14.14
C SER A 251 -22.60 29.25 -15.17
N ASP A 252 -21.94 29.83 -16.16
CA ASP A 252 -21.17 29.10 -17.18
C ASP A 252 -20.19 28.05 -16.60
N PRO A 253 -19.40 28.33 -15.54
CA PRO A 253 -18.54 27.30 -14.95
C PRO A 253 -19.33 26.14 -14.33
N GLN A 254 -20.48 26.40 -13.70
CA GLN A 254 -21.34 25.34 -13.15
C GLN A 254 -21.93 24.45 -14.26
N LYS A 255 -22.29 25.03 -15.41
CA LYS A 255 -22.77 24.27 -16.57
C LYS A 255 -21.70 23.36 -17.16
N ARG A 256 -20.43 23.78 -17.15
CA ARG A 256 -19.29 22.94 -17.57
C ARG A 256 -19.01 21.81 -16.59
N ALA A 257 -18.97 22.10 -15.29
CA ALA A 257 -18.80 21.07 -14.27
C ALA A 257 -19.90 20.00 -14.36
N LEU A 258 -21.15 20.41 -14.55
CA LEU A 258 -22.29 19.51 -14.74
C LEU A 258 -22.12 18.62 -15.99
N SER A 259 -21.67 19.19 -17.11
CA SER A 259 -21.44 18.42 -18.34
C SER A 259 -20.31 17.41 -18.21
N HIS A 260 -19.23 17.78 -17.50
CA HIS A 260 -18.12 16.89 -17.17
C HIS A 260 -18.58 15.71 -16.30
N LEU A 261 -19.29 16.00 -15.20
CA LEU A 261 -19.80 14.98 -14.28
C LEU A 261 -20.77 14.01 -14.97
N THR A 262 -21.64 14.52 -15.84
CA THR A 262 -22.64 13.69 -16.57
C THR A 262 -21.96 12.73 -17.56
N LYS A 263 -20.83 13.13 -18.14
CA LYS A 263 -20.08 12.31 -19.11
C LYS A 263 -19.20 11.26 -18.43
N ASN A 264 -18.49 11.65 -17.37
CA ASN A 264 -17.39 10.86 -16.84
C ASN A 264 -17.78 10.02 -15.62
N ILE A 265 -18.88 10.35 -14.93
CA ILE A 265 -19.32 9.62 -13.74
C ILE A 265 -20.67 8.91 -14.01
N PRO A 266 -20.71 7.57 -13.99
CA PRO A 266 -21.93 6.80 -14.28
C PRO A 266 -23.13 7.16 -13.38
N SER A 267 -22.89 7.45 -12.10
CA SER A 267 -23.95 7.83 -11.14
C SER A 267 -24.61 9.17 -11.46
N PHE A 268 -23.97 10.04 -12.26
CA PHE A 268 -24.48 11.35 -12.66
C PHE A 268 -25.03 11.36 -14.11
N LYS A 269 -25.20 10.21 -14.76
CA LYS A 269 -25.64 10.14 -16.17
C LYS A 269 -27.01 10.79 -16.43
N ASN A 270 -27.94 10.74 -15.47
CA ASN A 270 -29.25 11.40 -15.57
C ASN A 270 -29.35 12.70 -14.75
N LEU A 271 -28.22 13.30 -14.35
CA LEU A 271 -28.17 14.54 -13.57
C LEU A 271 -29.05 15.66 -14.18
N GLU A 272 -28.99 15.84 -15.50
CA GLU A 272 -29.81 16.83 -16.22
C GLU A 272 -31.32 16.59 -16.07
N ARG A 273 -31.73 15.31 -16.09
CA ARG A 273 -33.14 14.92 -15.93
C ARG A 273 -33.62 15.18 -14.51
N HIS A 274 -32.81 14.81 -13.51
CA HIS A 274 -33.13 15.05 -12.09
C HIS A 274 -33.30 16.53 -11.78
N ILE A 275 -32.42 17.38 -12.32
CA ILE A 275 -32.51 18.83 -12.15
C ILE A 275 -33.77 19.36 -12.86
N SER A 276 -34.06 18.89 -14.07
CA SER A 276 -35.24 19.32 -14.84
C SER A 276 -36.57 18.87 -14.22
N SER A 277 -36.59 17.74 -13.50
CA SER A 277 -37.78 17.26 -12.79
C SER A 277 -38.02 17.96 -11.45
N ASN A 278 -36.98 18.49 -10.81
CA ASN A 278 -37.04 19.10 -9.47
C ASN A 278 -36.53 20.55 -9.45
N VAL A 279 -36.89 21.35 -10.46
CA VAL A 279 -36.37 22.72 -10.63
C VAL A 279 -36.64 23.60 -9.41
N ASP A 280 -37.85 23.58 -8.84
CA ASP A 280 -38.22 24.43 -7.71
C ASP A 280 -37.40 24.13 -6.44
N THR A 281 -37.12 22.84 -6.19
CA THR A 281 -36.34 22.39 -5.03
C THR A 281 -34.85 22.72 -5.23
N PHE A 282 -34.35 22.51 -6.45
CA PHE A 282 -32.98 22.81 -6.81
C PHE A 282 -32.69 24.32 -6.80
N ASP A 283 -33.62 25.15 -7.29
CA ASP A 283 -33.50 26.61 -7.25
C ASP A 283 -33.55 27.14 -5.80
N LYS A 284 -34.41 26.57 -4.95
CA LYS A 284 -34.43 26.92 -3.52
C LYS A 284 -33.13 26.54 -2.83
N TRP A 285 -32.60 25.36 -3.14
CA TRP A 285 -31.32 24.89 -2.62
C TRP A 285 -30.18 25.81 -3.09
N LEU A 286 -30.08 26.09 -4.38
CA LEU A 286 -29.02 26.93 -4.95
C LEU A 286 -28.95 28.32 -4.31
N ASN A 287 -30.11 28.89 -3.95
CA ASN A 287 -30.23 30.21 -3.34
C ASN A 287 -30.27 30.19 -1.80
N SER A 288 -30.18 29.03 -1.15
CA SER A 288 -30.16 28.97 0.31
C SER A 288 -28.78 29.37 0.85
N ASN A 289 -28.70 29.69 2.14
CA ASN A 289 -27.40 30.00 2.78
C ASN A 289 -26.76 28.75 3.42
N ASP A 290 -27.46 27.61 3.38
CA ASP A 290 -27.08 26.36 4.05
C ASP A 290 -27.10 25.17 3.07
N ASN A 291 -26.63 25.42 1.85
CA ASN A 291 -26.67 24.45 0.74
C ASN A 291 -25.91 23.16 1.08
N ALA A 292 -24.86 23.27 1.92
CA ALA A 292 -24.03 22.13 2.32
C ALA A 292 -24.79 21.12 3.21
N SER A 293 -25.82 21.55 3.94
CA SER A 293 -26.56 20.69 4.88
C SER A 293 -27.76 19.98 4.24
N GLN A 294 -28.22 20.42 3.06
CA GLN A 294 -29.44 19.94 2.42
C GLN A 294 -29.25 19.68 0.91
N VAL A 295 -28.26 18.87 0.56
CA VAL A 295 -27.98 18.54 -0.85
C VAL A 295 -29.12 17.67 -1.43
N PRO A 296 -29.78 18.11 -2.52
CA PRO A 296 -30.80 17.31 -3.19
C PRO A 296 -30.16 16.06 -3.81
N VAL A 297 -30.84 14.92 -3.71
CA VAL A 297 -30.40 13.70 -4.37
C VAL A 297 -30.59 13.84 -5.88
N VAL A 298 -29.48 13.93 -6.60
CA VAL A 298 -29.45 14.13 -8.07
C VAL A 298 -28.68 13.04 -8.82
N TRP A 299 -28.38 11.94 -8.14
CA TRP A 299 -27.67 10.77 -8.68
C TRP A 299 -28.57 9.54 -8.65
N ASP A 300 -28.43 8.66 -9.65
CA ASP A 300 -29.35 7.53 -9.86
C ASP A 300 -29.08 6.35 -8.92
N ASN A 301 -27.82 6.11 -8.57
CA ASN A 301 -27.38 4.93 -7.83
C ASN A 301 -26.36 5.34 -6.77
N ALA A 302 -26.83 5.77 -5.59
CA ALA A 302 -25.99 5.66 -4.39
C ALA A 302 -25.97 4.19 -4.00
N THR A 303 -24.90 3.50 -4.35
CA THR A 303 -24.76 2.07 -4.06
C THR A 303 -24.64 1.80 -2.56
N ASN A 304 -24.15 2.76 -1.76
CA ASN A 304 -24.01 2.70 -0.29
C ASN A 304 -23.96 4.10 0.38
N GLU A 305 -24.00 4.18 1.72
CA GLU A 305 -23.83 5.43 2.51
C GLU A 305 -22.55 6.19 2.13
N ILE A 306 -21.47 5.46 1.82
CA ILE A 306 -20.19 6.04 1.41
C ILE A 306 -20.31 6.79 0.08
N SER A 307 -20.98 6.20 -0.93
CA SER A 307 -21.24 6.91 -2.19
C SER A 307 -22.11 8.14 -1.99
N THR A 308 -23.07 8.06 -1.06
CA THR A 308 -23.93 9.21 -0.72
C THR A 308 -23.08 10.33 -0.14
N ALA A 309 -22.19 10.04 0.81
CA ALA A 309 -21.28 11.00 1.42
C ALA A 309 -20.22 11.56 0.47
N VAL A 310 -19.84 10.81 -0.57
CA VAL A 310 -18.89 11.25 -1.61
C VAL A 310 -19.58 12.18 -2.62
N TYR A 311 -20.86 11.97 -2.89
CA TYR A 311 -21.63 12.75 -3.86
C TYR A 311 -22.34 13.98 -3.25
N SER A 312 -22.58 13.98 -1.94
CA SER A 312 -23.13 15.12 -1.17
C SER A 312 -22.06 16.11 -0.76
#